data_AF-A0A7L3NI76-F1
#
_entry.id   AF-A0A7L3NI76-F1
#
_cell.length_a   1.000
_cell.length_b   1.000
_cell.length_c   1.000
_cell.angle_alpha   90.00
_cell.angle_beta   90.00
_cell.angle_gamma   90.00
#
_symmetry.space_group_name_H-M   'P 1'
#
loop_
_entity.id
_entity.type
_entity.pdbx_description
1 polymer ?
#
loop_
_entity_poly.entity_id
_entity_poly.type
_entity_poly.pdbx_seq_one_letter_code
_entity_poly.pdbx_strand_id
1 'polypeptide(L)'
;RVMANTSFQGRTGPLRVENATLVRPERLYRIWSLQRDSRGDPTWVTVGTWHHGTLELEQGAWQSHRQHQSPGEGPRARLRVVTLVEHPFVFTREVDEDGSCPAGQLCLDPGTNDSAVLDALFEELGAENGSVPREYKKCCYGYCIDLLEKLAEDMAFDFELYIVGDGKYGAWKNGRWTGLVGDLLSGTAHMAVTSFSINSARSKVIDFTSPFFSTSLGILVRTKDTASPIGAFMWPLHWTMWVGIFVALHTTALFLTLYEWKSPYGMTPHGRNRMKIFSYSSALNLCYAILFGRTVSSKTPKCCTGRFLMNLWAIFCLLVLSSYTANLAAVMVGDKTFEELSGIHDPKLHHPSRGFRFGTVWESSAEEYIKKSFPEMHEYMRRHSVPTTPAFIMDKSLLDYEVSIDSDCKLLTVGKPFAIEGYGIGLPQNSPLTSNISEFISRYKSSGFIDLLHDKWYKMVPCGKRVFAVTE
;
A
#
# COMPACT_ATOMS: atom_id res chain seq x y z
N ARG A 1 -7.49 -29.11 64.65
CA ARG A 1 -7.72 -29.84 63.38
C ARG A 1 -9.16 -29.65 62.86
N VAL A 2 -9.78 -28.47 63.05
CA VAL A 2 -11.23 -28.23 62.81
C VAL A 2 -11.50 -26.96 61.95
N MET A 3 -10.50 -26.43 61.23
CA MET A 3 -10.67 -25.25 60.37
C MET A 3 -10.46 -25.54 58.88
N ALA A 4 -10.61 -26.81 58.47
CA ALA A 4 -10.65 -27.14 57.05
C ALA A 4 -12.12 -27.19 56.61
N ASN A 5 -12.45 -26.51 55.51
CA ASN A 5 -13.77 -26.52 54.89
C ASN A 5 -14.90 -25.86 55.71
N THR A 6 -14.55 -24.88 56.54
CA THR A 6 -15.53 -24.07 57.29
C THR A 6 -15.76 -22.72 56.60
N SER A 7 -17.01 -22.27 56.54
CA SER A 7 -17.41 -20.95 56.07
C SER A 7 -17.80 -20.07 57.25
N PHE A 8 -17.29 -18.83 57.30
CA PHE A 8 -17.63 -17.84 58.31
C PHE A 8 -18.16 -16.58 57.66
N GLN A 9 -19.14 -15.92 58.26
CA GLN A 9 -19.65 -14.65 57.78
C GLN A 9 -18.89 -13.51 58.47
N GLY A 10 -18.05 -12.80 57.72
CA GLY A 10 -17.25 -11.69 58.21
C GLY A 10 -17.80 -10.33 57.77
N ARG A 11 -17.21 -9.25 58.29
CA ARG A 11 -17.52 -7.87 57.87
C ARG A 11 -17.26 -7.60 56.38
N THR A 12 -16.35 -8.35 55.78
CA THR A 12 -15.96 -8.25 54.36
C THR A 12 -16.73 -9.22 53.45
N GLY A 13 -17.72 -9.95 53.99
CA GLY A 13 -18.45 -11.00 53.30
C GLY A 13 -18.11 -12.42 53.81
N PRO A 14 -18.70 -13.46 53.22
CA PRO A 14 -18.40 -14.86 53.51
C PRO A 14 -16.92 -15.18 53.28
N LEU A 15 -16.32 -15.93 54.19
CA LEU A 15 -14.93 -16.39 54.13
C LEU A 15 -14.94 -17.91 54.11
N ARG A 16 -14.35 -18.52 53.09
CA ARG A 16 -14.24 -19.98 52.98
C ARG A 16 -12.79 -20.40 53.20
N VAL A 17 -12.56 -21.31 54.15
CA VAL A 17 -11.22 -21.81 54.47
C VAL A 17 -10.99 -23.14 53.76
N GLU A 18 -10.18 -23.13 52.71
CA GLU A 18 -9.75 -24.34 51.99
C GLU A 18 -8.44 -24.87 52.60
N ASN A 19 -8.39 -26.17 52.90
CA ASN A 19 -7.19 -26.90 53.32
C ASN A 19 -6.44 -26.30 54.55
N ALA A 20 -7.19 -25.74 55.51
CA ALA A 20 -6.72 -25.21 56.79
C ALA A 20 -5.63 -24.10 56.73
N THR A 21 -5.26 -23.66 55.52
CA THR A 21 -4.16 -22.70 55.29
C THR A 21 -4.55 -21.61 54.30
N LEU A 22 -5.50 -21.86 53.40
CA LEU A 22 -5.94 -20.90 52.38
C LEU A 22 -7.33 -20.35 52.73
N VAL A 23 -7.37 -19.16 53.32
CA VAL A 23 -8.62 -18.42 53.55
C VAL A 23 -8.93 -17.61 52.29
N ARG A 24 -9.99 -17.97 51.57
CA ARG A 24 -10.49 -17.18 50.43
C ARG A 24 -11.67 -16.33 50.89
N PRO A 25 -11.55 -14.99 50.92
CA PRO A 25 -12.72 -14.13 51.02
C PRO A 25 -13.56 -14.29 49.76
N GLU A 26 -14.88 -14.31 49.92
CA GLU A 26 -15.81 -14.13 48.82
C GLU A 26 -15.51 -12.76 48.19
N ARG A 27 -15.06 -12.79 46.94
CA ARG A 27 -14.45 -11.64 46.29
C ARG A 27 -15.53 -10.74 45.73
N LEU A 28 -15.96 -9.75 46.50
CA LEU A 28 -16.72 -8.62 45.99
C LEU A 28 -15.74 -7.57 45.47
N TYR A 29 -15.69 -7.38 44.14
CA TYR A 29 -14.93 -6.28 43.55
C TYR A 29 -15.86 -5.14 43.17
N ARG A 30 -15.44 -3.91 43.44
CA ARG A 30 -16.07 -2.70 42.91
C ARG A 30 -15.26 -2.21 41.73
N ILE A 31 -15.91 -2.01 40.60
CA ILE A 31 -15.29 -1.47 39.40
C ILE A 31 -15.53 0.02 39.41
N TRP A 32 -14.47 0.81 39.25
CA TRP A 32 -14.54 2.27 39.24
C TRP A 32 -14.21 2.79 37.84
N SER A 33 -14.91 3.85 37.44
CA SER A 33 -14.62 4.61 36.23
C SER A 33 -14.39 6.07 36.59
N LEU A 34 -13.47 6.71 35.88
CA LEU A 34 -13.19 8.13 36.05
C LEU A 34 -14.20 8.94 35.25
N GLN A 35 -15.12 9.61 35.93
CA GLN A 35 -16.13 10.48 35.32
C GLN A 35 -15.91 11.94 35.74
N ARG A 36 -16.51 12.90 35.03
CA ARG A 36 -16.49 14.31 35.44
C ARG A 36 -17.78 14.63 36.18
N ASP A 37 -17.66 15.30 37.33
CA ASP A 37 -18.83 15.76 38.08
C ASP A 37 -19.54 16.93 37.37
N SER A 38 -20.65 17.41 37.94
CA SER A 38 -21.41 18.55 37.39
C SER A 38 -20.65 19.89 37.40
N ARG A 39 -19.45 19.94 37.99
CA ARG A 39 -18.54 21.10 38.04
C ARG A 39 -17.32 20.91 37.12
N GLY A 40 -17.20 19.75 36.48
CA GLY A 40 -16.13 19.42 35.53
C GLY A 40 -14.90 18.76 36.17
N ASP A 41 -14.93 18.47 37.47
CA ASP A 41 -13.82 17.88 38.20
C ASP A 41 -13.79 16.34 38.03
N PRO A 42 -12.61 15.73 37.85
CA PRO A 42 -12.48 14.28 37.69
C PRO A 42 -12.77 13.55 39.02
N THR A 43 -13.78 12.69 39.04
CA THR A 43 -14.22 11.92 40.21
C THR A 43 -14.36 10.43 39.87
N TRP A 44 -13.96 9.57 40.81
CA TRP A 44 -14.11 8.12 40.67
C TRP A 44 -15.53 7.71 41.05
N VAL A 45 -16.26 7.15 40.09
CA VAL A 45 -17.64 6.65 40.28
C VAL A 45 -17.61 5.14 40.21
N THR A 46 -18.32 4.47 41.12
CA THR A 46 -18.48 3.01 41.05
C THR A 46 -19.44 2.68 39.93
N VAL A 47 -19.00 1.86 38.97
CA VAL A 47 -19.78 1.54 37.76
C VAL A 47 -20.40 0.15 37.79
N GLY A 48 -19.97 -0.69 38.73
CA GLY A 48 -20.54 -2.00 38.93
C GLY A 48 -19.84 -2.78 40.04
N THR A 49 -20.48 -3.86 40.44
CA THR A 49 -20.00 -4.83 41.41
C THR A 49 -19.85 -6.19 40.75
N TRP A 50 -18.68 -6.79 40.89
CA TRP A 50 -18.42 -8.15 40.45
C TRP A 50 -18.51 -9.10 41.64
N HIS A 51 -19.39 -10.09 41.52
CA HIS A 51 -19.64 -11.08 42.55
C HIS A 51 -19.95 -12.44 41.92
N HIS A 52 -19.36 -13.53 42.41
CA HIS A 52 -19.61 -14.90 41.93
C HIS A 52 -19.49 -15.17 40.41
N GLY A 53 -18.65 -14.41 39.70
CA GLY A 53 -18.52 -14.57 38.25
C GLY A 53 -19.58 -13.80 37.45
N THR A 54 -20.50 -13.13 38.14
CA THR A 54 -21.54 -12.26 37.57
C THR A 54 -21.18 -10.79 37.82
N LEU A 55 -21.28 -9.99 36.76
CA LEU A 55 -21.13 -8.55 36.81
C LEU A 55 -22.50 -7.90 37.00
N GLU A 56 -22.71 -7.25 38.15
CA GLU A 56 -23.88 -6.42 38.39
C GLU A 56 -23.51 -4.96 38.12
N LEU A 57 -24.12 -4.35 37.10
CA LEU A 57 -23.88 -2.97 36.72
C LEU A 57 -24.83 -2.04 37.48
N GLU A 58 -24.33 -0.95 38.06
CA GLU A 58 -25.21 0.07 38.65
C GLU A 58 -25.93 0.82 37.52
N GLN A 59 -27.27 0.83 37.56
CA GLN A 59 -28.12 1.53 36.59
C GLN A 59 -27.75 3.03 36.57
N GLY A 60 -27.16 3.48 35.47
CA GLY A 60 -26.75 4.86 35.23
C GLY A 60 -25.23 5.07 35.09
N ALA A 61 -24.40 4.08 35.42
CA ALA A 61 -22.95 4.24 35.45
C ALA A 61 -22.22 3.71 34.20
N TRP A 62 -22.89 2.82 33.44
CA TRP A 62 -22.50 2.37 32.10
C TRP A 62 -23.52 2.87 31.06
N GLN A 63 -23.30 4.06 30.54
CA GLN A 63 -23.84 4.48 29.24
C GLN A 63 -22.75 4.26 28.18
N SER A 64 -22.35 3.00 27.94
CA SER A 64 -21.55 2.69 26.75
C SER A 64 -22.50 2.54 25.56
N HIS A 65 -22.31 3.42 24.57
CA HIS A 65 -22.54 3.27 23.13
C HIS A 65 -23.84 2.64 22.55
N ARG A 66 -24.74 2.05 23.33
CA ARG A 66 -25.93 1.33 22.84
C ARG A 66 -27.23 2.11 22.99
N GLN A 67 -27.23 3.25 23.67
CA GLN A 67 -28.35 4.19 23.68
C GLN A 67 -27.81 5.62 23.70
N HIS A 68 -27.46 6.16 22.53
CA HIS A 68 -27.39 7.60 22.35
C HIS A 68 -28.81 8.13 22.07
N GLN A 69 -29.70 8.00 23.06
CA GLN A 69 -30.89 8.83 23.13
C GLN A 69 -30.63 9.90 24.19
N SER A 70 -30.10 11.02 23.73
CA SER A 70 -30.16 12.29 24.44
C SER A 70 -31.63 12.55 24.81
N PRO A 71 -31.99 12.73 26.09
CA PRO A 71 -33.36 13.04 26.48
C PRO A 71 -33.68 14.49 26.09
N GLY A 72 -34.02 14.70 24.81
CA GLY A 72 -34.34 16.04 24.29
C GLY A 72 -34.42 16.19 22.77
N GLU A 73 -33.95 15.23 21.98
CA GLU A 73 -34.03 15.31 20.51
C GLU A 73 -35.11 14.35 19.99
N GLY A 74 -35.87 14.79 18.99
CA GLY A 74 -36.89 13.97 18.32
C GLY A 74 -36.30 12.68 17.71
N PRO A 75 -37.12 11.80 17.12
CA PRO A 75 -36.63 10.56 16.54
C PRO A 75 -35.55 10.84 15.49
N ARG A 76 -34.32 10.37 15.74
CA ARG A 76 -33.19 10.42 14.79
C ARG A 76 -33.61 9.67 13.52
N ALA A 77 -33.32 10.23 12.36
CA ALA A 77 -33.62 9.57 11.09
C ALA A 77 -32.75 8.29 10.98
N ARG A 78 -33.36 7.15 10.62
CA ARG A 78 -32.65 5.88 10.44
C ARG A 78 -32.40 5.65 8.95
N LEU A 79 -31.14 5.60 8.54
CA LEU A 79 -30.73 5.47 7.14
C LEU A 79 -30.13 4.10 6.87
N ARG A 80 -30.52 3.49 5.75
CA ARG A 80 -29.87 2.26 5.28
C ARG A 80 -28.70 2.59 4.37
N VAL A 81 -27.52 2.13 4.75
CA VAL A 81 -26.25 2.40 4.08
C VAL A 81 -25.70 1.12 3.47
N VAL A 82 -25.43 1.16 2.16
CA VAL A 82 -24.76 0.06 1.46
C VAL A 82 -23.26 0.35 1.36
N THR A 83 -22.46 -0.70 1.50
CA THR A 83 -21.01 -0.63 1.36
C THR A 83 -20.47 -1.77 0.51
N LEU A 84 -19.21 -1.67 0.12
CA LEU A 84 -18.45 -2.67 -0.63
C LEU A 84 -17.12 -2.90 0.08
N VAL A 85 -16.73 -4.16 0.25
CA VAL A 85 -15.50 -4.55 0.94
C VAL A 85 -14.29 -4.29 0.05
N GLU A 86 -13.49 -3.29 0.41
CA GLU A 86 -12.28 -2.93 -0.32
C GLU A 86 -11.24 -2.32 0.62
N HIS A 87 -10.06 -2.91 0.69
CA HIS A 87 -8.98 -2.40 1.54
C HIS A 87 -8.29 -1.19 0.89
N PRO A 88 -7.94 -0.14 1.65
CA PRO A 88 -8.12 0.05 3.10
C PRO A 88 -9.39 0.81 3.52
N PHE A 89 -10.37 0.94 2.61
CA PHE A 89 -11.56 1.74 2.84
C PHE A 89 -12.59 1.04 3.72
N VAL A 90 -12.80 -0.25 3.49
CA VAL A 90 -13.73 -1.11 4.22
C VAL A 90 -13.11 -2.50 4.36
N PHE A 91 -12.87 -2.90 5.60
CA PHE A 91 -12.46 -4.23 6.03
C PHE A 91 -13.66 -4.94 6.66
N THR A 92 -13.63 -6.26 6.65
CA THR A 92 -14.61 -7.10 7.32
C THR A 92 -13.94 -8.13 8.22
N ARG A 93 -14.54 -8.38 9.38
CA ARG A 93 -14.17 -9.45 10.30
C ARG A 93 -15.42 -10.22 10.72
N GLU A 94 -15.26 -11.50 11.07
CA GLU A 94 -16.34 -12.26 11.71
C GLU A 94 -16.75 -11.64 13.05
N VAL A 95 -18.02 -11.77 13.40
CA VAL A 95 -18.52 -11.38 14.73
C VAL A 95 -17.98 -12.31 15.82
N ASP A 96 -17.85 -11.79 17.04
CA ASP A 96 -17.44 -12.57 18.21
C ASP A 96 -18.52 -13.62 18.58
N GLU A 97 -18.23 -14.51 19.54
CA GLU A 97 -19.18 -15.56 19.93
C GLU A 97 -20.53 -15.01 20.42
N ASP A 98 -20.52 -13.83 21.05
CA ASP A 98 -21.72 -13.12 21.51
C ASP A 98 -22.48 -12.40 20.38
N GLY A 99 -22.00 -12.50 19.13
CA GLY A 99 -22.58 -11.82 17.97
C GLY A 99 -22.40 -10.30 18.00
N SER A 100 -21.47 -9.81 18.84
CA SER A 100 -21.16 -8.38 18.98
C SER A 100 -19.90 -7.98 18.21
N CYS A 101 -19.79 -6.68 17.93
CA CYS A 101 -18.61 -6.06 17.32
C CYS A 101 -18.02 -5.05 18.31
N PRO A 102 -17.05 -5.44 19.16
CA PRO A 102 -16.41 -4.50 20.07
C PRO A 102 -15.50 -3.50 19.34
N ALA A 103 -15.04 -3.86 18.14
CA ALA A 103 -14.28 -2.99 17.25
C ALA A 103 -14.94 -2.98 15.87
N GLY A 104 -15.26 -1.77 15.38
CA GLY A 104 -16.01 -1.57 14.14
C GLY A 104 -17.52 -1.64 14.34
N GLN A 105 -18.24 -1.54 13.23
CA GLN A 105 -19.69 -1.49 13.20
C GLN A 105 -20.28 -2.81 12.71
N LEU A 106 -21.41 -3.22 13.30
CA LEU A 106 -22.15 -4.38 12.82
C LEU A 106 -22.70 -4.10 11.41
N CYS A 107 -22.40 -4.98 10.47
CA CYS A 107 -22.91 -4.95 9.12
C CYS A 107 -23.46 -6.31 8.70
N LEU A 108 -24.47 -6.29 7.82
CA LEU A 108 -25.03 -7.51 7.27
C LEU A 108 -24.36 -7.88 5.93
N ASP A 109 -24.09 -9.17 5.72
CA ASP A 109 -23.57 -9.73 4.47
C ASP A 109 -24.50 -10.85 3.97
N PRO A 110 -25.65 -10.51 3.38
CA PRO A 110 -26.66 -11.49 3.02
C PRO A 110 -26.45 -12.16 1.66
N GLY A 111 -25.46 -11.71 0.87
CA GLY A 111 -25.16 -12.27 -0.45
C GLY A 111 -26.33 -12.22 -1.45
N THR A 112 -27.31 -11.35 -1.22
CA THR A 112 -28.51 -11.22 -2.05
C THR A 112 -28.76 -9.77 -2.43
N ASN A 113 -29.35 -9.59 -3.62
CA ASN A 113 -29.80 -8.29 -4.13
C ASN A 113 -31.32 -8.09 -3.96
N ASP A 114 -31.99 -8.99 -3.23
CA ASP A 114 -33.43 -8.90 -2.97
C ASP A 114 -33.69 -7.97 -1.77
N SER A 115 -34.39 -6.86 -2.03
CA SER A 115 -34.74 -5.89 -1.00
C SER A 115 -35.66 -6.46 0.06
N ALA A 116 -36.57 -7.38 -0.29
CA ALA A 116 -37.52 -7.94 0.67
C ALA A 116 -36.82 -8.81 1.73
N VAL A 117 -35.76 -9.52 1.32
CA VAL A 117 -34.94 -10.32 2.24
C VAL A 117 -34.14 -9.40 3.16
N LEU A 118 -33.57 -8.31 2.62
CA LEU A 118 -32.87 -7.31 3.42
C LEU A 118 -33.80 -6.64 4.44
N ASP A 119 -35.01 -6.27 4.03
CA ASP A 119 -36.02 -5.67 4.91
C ASP A 119 -36.36 -6.62 6.07
N ALA A 120 -36.62 -7.90 5.77
CA ALA A 120 -36.90 -8.91 6.79
C ALA A 120 -35.72 -9.09 7.77
N LEU A 121 -34.48 -9.11 7.27
CA LEU A 121 -33.29 -9.23 8.11
C LEU A 121 -33.10 -8.03 9.04
N PHE A 122 -33.35 -6.81 8.56
CA PHE A 122 -33.26 -5.62 9.39
C PHE A 122 -34.40 -5.52 10.41
N GLU A 123 -35.61 -5.95 10.04
CA GLU A 123 -36.73 -6.08 10.98
C GLU A 123 -36.42 -7.10 12.09
N GLU A 124 -35.86 -8.26 11.74
CA GLU A 124 -35.41 -9.27 12.71
C GLU A 124 -34.28 -8.74 13.59
N LEU A 125 -33.33 -7.98 13.05
CA LEU A 125 -32.23 -7.41 13.82
C LEU A 125 -32.70 -6.37 14.83
N GLY A 126 -33.78 -5.64 14.51
CA GLY A 126 -34.39 -4.64 15.38
C GLY A 126 -35.38 -5.19 16.41
N ALA A 127 -35.85 -6.43 16.25
CA ALA A 127 -36.82 -7.04 17.15
C ALA A 127 -36.15 -7.53 18.46
N GLU A 128 -36.80 -7.34 19.60
CA GLU A 128 -36.25 -7.72 20.93
C GLU A 128 -35.89 -9.21 21.06
N ASN A 129 -36.60 -10.08 20.32
CA ASN A 129 -36.37 -11.53 20.28
C ASN A 129 -35.86 -12.01 18.91
N GLY A 130 -35.62 -11.11 17.96
CA GLY A 130 -35.17 -11.47 16.63
C GLY A 130 -33.67 -11.73 16.63
N SER A 131 -33.27 -12.87 16.07
CA SER A 131 -31.87 -13.24 15.94
C SER A 131 -31.53 -13.54 14.49
N VAL A 132 -30.95 -12.57 13.80
CA VAL A 132 -30.35 -12.80 12.49
C VAL A 132 -29.23 -13.84 12.61
N PRO A 133 -29.16 -14.86 11.72
CA PRO A 133 -28.10 -15.86 11.69
C PRO A 133 -26.70 -15.25 11.69
N ARG A 134 -25.76 -15.90 12.39
CA ARG A 134 -24.37 -15.40 12.53
C ARG A 134 -23.63 -15.31 11.20
N GLU A 135 -23.97 -16.17 10.23
CA GLU A 135 -23.39 -16.17 8.88
C GLU A 135 -23.58 -14.86 8.13
N TYR A 136 -24.69 -14.17 8.37
CA TYR A 136 -25.00 -12.89 7.74
C TYR A 136 -24.46 -11.70 8.54
N LYS A 137 -23.85 -11.90 9.71
CA LYS A 137 -23.33 -10.82 10.56
C LYS A 137 -21.82 -10.71 10.40
N LYS A 138 -21.34 -9.51 10.09
CA LYS A 138 -19.92 -9.15 10.03
C LYS A 138 -19.67 -7.88 10.84
N CYS A 139 -18.42 -7.67 11.23
CA CYS A 139 -17.94 -6.39 11.74
C CYS A 139 -17.19 -5.66 10.63
N CYS A 140 -17.76 -4.54 10.18
CA CYS A 140 -17.18 -3.66 9.17
C CYS A 140 -16.40 -2.53 9.85
N TYR A 141 -15.20 -2.23 9.37
CA TYR A 141 -14.37 -1.13 9.86
C TYR A 141 -13.48 -0.58 8.75
N GLY A 142 -12.93 0.62 8.88
CA GLY A 142 -12.03 1.19 7.88
C GLY A 142 -12.27 2.68 7.67
N TYR A 143 -11.54 3.25 6.70
CA TYR A 143 -11.61 4.68 6.39
C TYR A 143 -13.05 5.18 6.17
N CYS A 144 -13.83 4.44 5.38
CA CYS A 144 -15.20 4.83 5.03
C CYS A 144 -16.18 4.62 6.18
N ILE A 145 -15.92 3.67 7.07
CA ILE A 145 -16.77 3.39 8.24
C ILE A 145 -16.55 4.47 9.31
N ASP A 146 -15.30 4.81 9.61
CA ASP A 146 -14.97 5.90 10.54
C ASP A 146 -15.54 7.25 10.06
N LEU A 147 -15.52 7.50 8.74
CA LEU A 147 -16.13 8.69 8.14
C LEU A 147 -17.65 8.70 8.30
N LEU A 148 -18.29 7.54 8.11
CA LEU A 148 -19.74 7.38 8.27
C LEU A 148 -20.19 7.58 9.73
N GLU A 149 -19.46 7.00 10.69
CA GLU A 149 -19.69 7.20 12.12
C GLU A 149 -19.63 8.69 12.47
N LYS A 150 -18.59 9.38 11.97
CA LYS A 150 -18.44 10.82 12.23
C LYS A 150 -19.58 11.65 11.63
N LEU A 151 -20.03 11.32 10.42
CA LEU A 151 -21.19 11.94 9.79
C LEU A 151 -22.47 11.69 10.59
N ALA A 152 -22.68 10.46 11.08
CA ALA A 152 -23.87 10.09 11.86
C ALA A 152 -23.94 10.85 13.20
N GLU A 153 -22.79 11.05 13.85
CA GLU A 153 -22.68 11.87 15.06
C GLU A 153 -23.05 13.34 14.79
N ASP A 154 -22.40 13.98 13.80
CA ASP A 154 -22.54 15.42 13.57
C ASP A 154 -23.88 15.80 12.91
N MET A 155 -24.51 14.89 12.18
CA MET A 155 -25.82 15.09 11.55
C MET A 155 -26.98 14.48 12.35
N ALA A 156 -26.72 13.86 13.50
CA ALA A 156 -27.70 13.24 14.38
C ALA A 156 -28.64 12.23 13.68
N PHE A 157 -28.08 11.34 12.85
CA PHE A 157 -28.82 10.21 12.28
C PHE A 157 -28.31 8.88 12.82
N ASP A 158 -29.13 7.84 12.71
CA ASP A 158 -28.75 6.45 12.98
C ASP A 158 -28.68 5.69 11.66
N PHE A 159 -27.86 4.64 11.58
CA PHE A 159 -27.70 3.91 10.33
C PHE A 159 -27.62 2.40 10.48
N GLU A 160 -28.05 1.74 9.43
CA GLU A 160 -28.00 0.30 9.24
C GLU A 160 -27.05 -0.01 8.07
N LEU A 161 -26.03 -0.82 8.32
CA LEU A 161 -24.99 -1.09 7.35
C LEU A 161 -25.15 -2.50 6.76
N TYR A 162 -25.03 -2.61 5.43
CA TYR A 162 -24.92 -3.91 4.75
C TYR A 162 -23.95 -3.86 3.58
N ILE A 163 -23.44 -5.04 3.22
CA ILE A 163 -22.54 -5.25 2.09
C ILE A 163 -23.38 -5.59 0.86
N VAL A 164 -23.05 -4.96 -0.27
CA VAL A 164 -23.73 -5.19 -1.55
C VAL A 164 -23.64 -6.66 -1.97
N GLY A 165 -24.78 -7.27 -2.33
CA GLY A 165 -24.89 -8.71 -2.53
C GLY A 165 -24.12 -9.26 -3.75
N ASP A 166 -23.96 -8.47 -4.81
CA ASP A 166 -23.22 -8.88 -6.02
C ASP A 166 -21.73 -8.51 -6.02
N GLY A 167 -21.26 -7.80 -4.99
CA GLY A 167 -19.86 -7.38 -4.85
C GLY A 167 -19.38 -6.40 -5.92
N LYS A 168 -20.28 -5.62 -6.54
CA LYS A 168 -19.93 -4.71 -7.64
C LYS A 168 -20.24 -3.24 -7.30
N TYR A 169 -19.46 -2.33 -7.88
CA TYR A 169 -19.73 -0.88 -7.77
C TYR A 169 -20.99 -0.46 -8.54
N GLY A 170 -21.24 -1.12 -9.66
CA GLY A 170 -22.38 -0.86 -10.52
C GLY A 170 -22.01 -0.33 -11.90
N ALA A 171 -22.54 -1.02 -12.90
CA ALA A 171 -22.42 -0.70 -14.31
C ALA A 171 -23.75 -0.93 -15.02
N TRP A 172 -23.95 -0.26 -16.15
CA TRP A 172 -25.13 -0.49 -16.99
C TRP A 172 -24.94 -1.77 -17.81
N LYS A 173 -25.69 -2.83 -17.46
CA LYS A 173 -25.68 -4.14 -18.15
C LYS A 173 -27.11 -4.64 -18.34
N ASN A 174 -27.40 -5.20 -19.52
CA ASN A 174 -28.70 -5.82 -19.82
C ASN A 174 -29.94 -4.94 -19.52
N GLY A 175 -29.81 -3.61 -19.69
CA GLY A 175 -30.92 -2.67 -19.46
C GLY A 175 -31.19 -2.31 -18.00
N ARG A 176 -30.30 -2.70 -17.07
CA ARG A 176 -30.40 -2.36 -15.64
C ARG A 176 -29.03 -1.98 -15.06
N TRP A 177 -29.03 -1.20 -13.99
CA TRP A 177 -27.84 -0.94 -13.16
C TRP A 177 -27.63 -2.06 -12.14
N THR A 178 -26.40 -2.54 -12.04
CA THR A 178 -25.94 -3.53 -11.05
C THR A 178 -25.30 -2.83 -9.84
N GLY A 179 -24.88 -3.61 -8.84
CA GLY A 179 -24.06 -3.14 -7.72
C GLY A 179 -24.68 -2.02 -6.89
N LEU A 180 -23.82 -1.21 -6.29
CA LEU A 180 -24.20 -0.07 -5.44
C LEU A 180 -25.17 0.89 -6.14
N VAL A 181 -24.97 1.16 -7.44
CA VAL A 181 -25.88 2.01 -8.23
C VAL A 181 -27.27 1.38 -8.32
N GLY A 182 -27.33 0.06 -8.52
CA GLY A 182 -28.58 -0.70 -8.56
C GLY A 182 -29.37 -0.55 -7.26
N ASP A 183 -28.70 -0.73 -6.12
CA ASP A 183 -29.32 -0.68 -4.78
C ASP A 183 -29.82 0.73 -4.40
N LEU A 184 -29.12 1.78 -4.85
CA LEU A 184 -29.57 3.16 -4.69
C LEU A 184 -30.80 3.47 -5.55
N LEU A 185 -30.84 2.96 -6.80
CA LEU A 185 -31.94 3.20 -7.72
C LEU A 185 -33.21 2.41 -7.37
N SER A 186 -33.06 1.21 -6.80
CA SER A 186 -34.20 0.42 -6.30
C SER A 186 -34.78 0.94 -4.99
N GLY A 187 -34.13 1.93 -4.36
CA GLY A 187 -34.50 2.41 -3.02
C GLY A 187 -34.15 1.43 -1.91
N THR A 188 -33.36 0.40 -2.20
CA THR A 188 -32.90 -0.57 -1.21
C THR A 188 -31.88 0.06 -0.25
N ALA A 189 -31.04 0.97 -0.75
CA ALA A 189 -30.17 1.81 0.06
C ALA A 189 -30.54 3.29 -0.06
N HIS A 190 -30.37 4.02 1.04
CA HIS A 190 -30.51 5.47 1.09
C HIS A 190 -29.19 6.20 0.84
N MET A 191 -28.06 5.50 1.03
CA MET A 191 -26.72 6.03 0.89
C MET A 191 -25.73 4.90 0.57
N ALA A 192 -24.73 5.16 -0.27
CA ALA A 192 -23.63 4.26 -0.56
C ALA A 192 -22.31 4.87 -0.09
N VAL A 193 -21.60 4.18 0.80
CA VAL A 193 -20.35 4.66 1.41
C VAL A 193 -19.26 3.61 1.25
N THR A 194 -18.31 3.87 0.35
CA THR A 194 -17.12 3.05 0.06
C THR A 194 -16.17 3.87 -0.85
N SER A 195 -15.13 3.25 -1.43
CA SER A 195 -14.25 3.78 -2.49
C SER A 195 -15.01 3.99 -3.82
N PHE A 196 -16.07 4.80 -3.79
CA PHE A 196 -16.99 4.95 -4.90
C PHE A 196 -16.61 6.11 -5.82
N SER A 197 -15.97 5.80 -6.96
CA SER A 197 -15.56 6.80 -7.95
C SER A 197 -16.74 7.55 -8.55
N ILE A 198 -16.66 8.89 -8.47
CA ILE A 198 -17.55 9.83 -9.15
C ILE A 198 -17.23 9.79 -10.65
N ASN A 199 -18.19 9.34 -11.46
CA ASN A 199 -18.04 9.27 -12.91
C ASN A 199 -19.25 9.83 -13.66
N SER A 200 -19.06 10.19 -14.93
CA SER A 200 -20.11 10.85 -15.73
C SER A 200 -21.34 9.98 -16.00
N ALA A 201 -21.22 8.65 -16.00
CA ALA A 201 -22.36 7.77 -16.27
C ALA A 201 -23.23 7.57 -15.03
N ARG A 202 -22.60 7.42 -13.86
CA ARG A 202 -23.24 7.28 -12.55
C ARG A 202 -23.85 8.61 -12.09
N SER A 203 -23.16 9.73 -12.26
CA SER A 203 -23.69 11.07 -11.90
C SER A 203 -24.93 11.50 -12.71
N LYS A 204 -25.33 10.75 -13.74
CA LYS A 204 -26.61 10.99 -14.46
C LYS A 204 -27.81 10.35 -13.77
N VAL A 205 -27.58 9.32 -12.96
CA VAL A 205 -28.63 8.48 -12.36
C VAL A 205 -28.64 8.52 -10.84
N ILE A 206 -27.53 8.90 -10.22
CA ILE A 206 -27.38 9.11 -8.78
C ILE A 206 -26.65 10.41 -8.50
N ASP A 207 -26.84 10.95 -7.30
CA ASP A 207 -26.14 12.13 -6.83
C ASP A 207 -24.89 11.73 -6.04
N PHE A 208 -23.85 12.56 -6.13
CA PHE A 208 -22.63 12.39 -5.36
C PHE A 208 -22.39 13.61 -4.49
N THR A 209 -21.80 13.38 -3.32
CA THR A 209 -21.30 14.45 -2.47
C THR A 209 -20.04 15.08 -3.05
N SER A 210 -19.56 16.17 -2.43
CA SER A 210 -18.18 16.61 -2.62
C SER A 210 -17.22 15.43 -2.36
N PRO A 211 -16.18 15.24 -3.20
CA PRO A 211 -15.30 14.09 -3.07
C PRO A 211 -14.56 14.15 -1.74
N PHE A 212 -14.56 13.10 -0.93
CA PHE A 212 -13.83 13.07 0.34
C PHE A 212 -12.37 12.62 0.15
N PHE A 213 -12.10 11.84 -0.88
CA PHE A 213 -10.77 11.32 -1.22
C PHE A 213 -10.47 11.57 -2.70
N SER A 214 -9.22 11.90 -3.05
CA SER A 214 -8.79 12.11 -4.43
C SER A 214 -7.92 10.94 -4.87
N THR A 215 -8.25 10.32 -5.99
CA THR A 215 -7.49 9.22 -6.59
C THR A 215 -7.30 9.44 -8.09
N SER A 216 -6.72 8.45 -8.76
CA SER A 216 -6.51 8.43 -10.21
C SER A 216 -6.32 6.98 -10.63
N LEU A 217 -6.43 6.67 -11.92
CA LEU A 217 -6.07 5.35 -12.42
C LEU A 217 -4.55 5.17 -12.49
N GLY A 218 -4.09 3.99 -12.09
CA GLY A 218 -2.71 3.56 -12.13
C GLY A 218 -2.56 2.18 -12.75
N ILE A 219 -1.31 1.77 -12.93
CA ILE A 219 -0.98 0.44 -13.46
C ILE A 219 -0.07 -0.25 -12.46
N LEU A 220 -0.48 -1.40 -11.98
CA LEU A 220 0.29 -2.29 -11.13
C LEU A 220 1.02 -3.30 -11.99
N VAL A 221 2.32 -3.47 -11.77
CA VAL A 221 3.12 -4.50 -12.42
C VAL A 221 3.97 -5.22 -11.38
N ARG A 222 4.32 -6.46 -11.70
CA ARG A 222 5.27 -7.24 -10.91
C ARG A 222 6.68 -7.04 -11.45
N THR A 223 7.64 -6.65 -10.60
CA THR A 223 9.06 -6.71 -10.93
C THR A 223 9.46 -8.12 -11.33
N LYS A 224 10.34 -8.21 -12.31
CA LYS A 224 11.09 -9.43 -12.57
C LYS A 224 12.53 -9.18 -12.18
N ASP A 225 13.09 -10.08 -11.40
CA ASP A 225 14.51 -10.10 -11.08
C ASP A 225 15.29 -10.47 -12.34
N THR A 226 15.59 -9.47 -13.18
CA THR A 226 16.44 -9.69 -14.33
C THR A 226 17.88 -9.73 -13.85
N ALA A 227 18.52 -10.89 -13.96
CA ALA A 227 19.96 -10.99 -13.78
C ALA A 227 20.67 -9.98 -14.69
N SER A 228 21.65 -9.26 -14.14
CA SER A 228 22.45 -8.31 -14.90
C SER A 228 23.00 -8.99 -16.15
N PRO A 229 22.80 -8.42 -17.35
CA PRO A 229 23.27 -9.03 -18.57
C PRO A 229 24.80 -9.20 -18.51
N ILE A 230 25.33 -10.25 -19.13
CA ILE A 230 26.77 -10.58 -19.08
C ILE A 230 27.65 -9.38 -19.51
N GLY A 231 27.15 -8.48 -20.36
CA GLY A 231 27.83 -7.25 -20.80
C GLY A 231 27.73 -6.04 -19.86
N ALA A 232 27.09 -6.15 -18.70
CA ALA A 232 26.87 -5.02 -17.77
C ALA A 232 28.19 -4.41 -17.26
N PHE A 233 29.29 -5.17 -17.25
CA PHE A 233 30.61 -4.66 -16.87
C PHE A 233 31.15 -3.55 -17.80
N MET A 234 30.63 -3.42 -19.03
CA MET A 234 31.04 -2.38 -19.97
C MET A 234 30.27 -1.06 -19.81
N TRP A 235 29.13 -1.08 -19.11
CA TRP A 235 28.29 0.11 -18.88
C TRP A 235 28.95 1.29 -18.13
N PRO A 236 29.91 1.09 -17.21
CA PRO A 236 30.51 2.20 -16.46
C PRO A 236 31.26 3.22 -17.32
N LEU A 237 31.68 2.84 -18.54
CA LEU A 237 32.37 3.69 -19.48
C LEU A 237 31.64 3.71 -20.82
N HIS A 238 31.39 4.90 -21.34
CA HIS A 238 30.81 5.06 -22.67
C HIS A 238 31.75 4.47 -23.74
N TRP A 239 31.19 3.95 -24.83
CA TRP A 239 31.97 3.28 -25.90
C TRP A 239 33.09 4.16 -26.48
N THR A 240 32.91 5.48 -26.50
CA THR A 240 33.94 6.43 -26.93
C THR A 240 35.16 6.43 -26.01
N MET A 241 35.00 6.23 -24.70
CA MET A 241 36.11 6.15 -23.75
C MET A 241 36.94 4.89 -23.96
N TRP A 242 36.30 3.76 -24.26
CA TRP A 242 36.98 2.51 -24.61
C TRP A 242 37.87 2.66 -25.85
N VAL A 243 37.33 3.29 -26.90
CA VAL A 243 38.10 3.62 -28.11
C VAL A 243 39.23 4.60 -27.78
N GLY A 244 38.98 5.61 -26.93
CA GLY A 244 39.98 6.55 -26.46
C GLY A 244 41.15 5.90 -25.73
N ILE A 245 40.88 4.97 -24.81
CA ILE A 245 41.90 4.19 -24.08
C ILE A 245 42.72 3.35 -25.08
N PHE A 246 42.06 2.70 -26.03
CA PHE A 246 42.74 1.90 -27.06
C PHE A 246 43.70 2.76 -27.91
N VAL A 247 43.25 3.92 -28.38
CA VAL A 247 44.06 4.84 -29.17
C VAL A 247 45.22 5.42 -28.34
N ALA A 248 44.96 5.84 -27.10
CA ALA A 248 45.97 6.38 -26.20
C ALA A 248 47.06 5.35 -25.87
N LEU A 249 46.68 4.08 -25.68
CA LEU A 249 47.62 2.97 -25.46
C LEU A 249 48.54 2.76 -26.66
N HIS A 250 48.00 2.66 -27.87
CA HIS A 250 48.78 2.45 -29.09
C HIS A 250 49.69 3.64 -29.41
N THR A 251 49.20 4.85 -29.15
CA THR A 251 49.95 6.10 -29.32
C THR A 251 51.11 6.17 -28.33
N THR A 252 50.88 5.85 -27.06
CA THR A 252 51.95 5.82 -26.04
C THR A 252 53.01 4.78 -26.34
N ALA A 253 52.62 3.57 -26.76
CA ALA A 253 53.55 2.53 -27.16
C ALA A 253 54.39 2.92 -28.40
N LEU A 254 53.80 3.64 -29.35
CA LEU A 254 54.50 4.17 -30.51
C LEU A 254 55.56 5.19 -30.09
N PHE A 255 55.19 6.18 -29.26
CA PHE A 255 56.13 7.18 -28.76
C PHE A 255 57.25 6.57 -27.90
N LEU A 256 56.96 5.59 -27.04
CA LEU A 256 57.99 4.85 -26.29
C LEU A 256 58.98 4.15 -27.23
N THR A 257 58.49 3.56 -28.31
CA THR A 257 59.34 2.90 -29.32
C THR A 257 60.21 3.93 -30.05
N LEU A 258 59.64 5.06 -30.47
CA LEU A 258 60.38 6.14 -31.14
C LEU A 258 61.45 6.75 -30.22
N TYR A 259 61.13 6.99 -28.95
CA TYR A 259 62.08 7.52 -27.98
C TYR A 259 63.24 6.56 -27.69
N GLU A 260 62.98 5.26 -27.59
CA GLU A 260 64.05 4.26 -27.45
C GLU A 260 64.90 4.14 -28.72
N TRP A 261 64.31 4.22 -29.92
CA TRP A 261 65.06 4.13 -31.18
C TRP A 261 65.91 5.36 -31.48
N LYS A 262 65.44 6.56 -31.09
CA LYS A 262 66.16 7.83 -31.31
C LYS A 262 67.12 8.18 -30.17
N SER A 263 67.06 7.48 -29.03
CA SER A 263 67.95 7.78 -27.89
C SER A 263 69.33 7.15 -28.07
N PRO A 264 70.42 7.90 -27.82
CA PRO A 264 71.80 7.37 -27.85
C PRO A 264 72.05 6.27 -26.80
N TYR A 265 71.19 6.15 -25.78
CA TYR A 265 71.25 5.11 -24.75
C TYR A 265 70.44 3.84 -25.10
N GLY A 266 69.49 3.94 -26.04
CA GLY A 266 68.68 2.82 -26.51
C GLY A 266 69.45 1.91 -27.48
N MET A 267 70.31 2.51 -28.32
CA MET A 267 71.24 1.81 -29.21
C MET A 267 72.70 2.07 -28.79
N THR A 268 73.17 1.48 -27.69
CA THR A 268 74.61 1.52 -27.39
C THR A 268 75.41 0.65 -28.37
N PRO A 269 76.41 1.19 -29.10
CA PRO A 269 77.12 0.44 -30.15
C PRO A 269 77.99 -0.73 -29.66
N HIS A 270 78.28 -0.85 -28.36
CA HIS A 270 79.31 -1.75 -27.82
C HIS A 270 78.82 -2.76 -26.75
N GLY A 271 77.52 -2.99 -26.62
CA GLY A 271 76.95 -3.96 -25.67
C GLY A 271 76.71 -5.36 -26.26
N ARG A 272 77.19 -6.42 -25.58
CA ARG A 272 77.26 -7.84 -25.97
C ARG A 272 75.92 -8.59 -26.22
N ASN A 273 74.78 -7.91 -26.45
CA ASN A 273 73.48 -8.57 -26.68
C ASN A 273 72.62 -7.83 -27.73
N ARG A 274 72.96 -8.00 -29.02
CA ARG A 274 72.22 -7.45 -30.18
C ARG A 274 70.89 -8.15 -30.50
N MET A 275 70.56 -9.27 -29.85
CA MET A 275 69.48 -10.16 -30.32
C MET A 275 68.04 -9.82 -29.88
N LYS A 276 67.80 -8.77 -29.08
CA LYS A 276 66.44 -8.31 -28.76
C LYS A 276 66.38 -6.79 -28.64
N ILE A 277 66.22 -6.12 -29.79
CA ILE A 277 65.88 -4.69 -29.91
C ILE A 277 64.55 -4.45 -29.17
N PHE A 278 64.39 -3.30 -28.50
CA PHE A 278 63.11 -2.89 -27.94
C PHE A 278 62.12 -2.67 -29.09
N SER A 279 61.20 -3.63 -29.26
CA SER A 279 60.21 -3.67 -30.32
C SER A 279 58.93 -2.95 -29.87
N TYR A 280 58.14 -2.48 -30.84
CA TYR A 280 56.79 -1.99 -30.59
C TYR A 280 55.94 -3.00 -29.81
N SER A 281 56.12 -4.30 -30.07
CA SER A 281 55.46 -5.38 -29.32
C SER A 281 55.86 -5.39 -27.83
N SER A 282 57.13 -5.15 -27.51
CA SER A 282 57.56 -5.05 -26.09
C SER A 282 57.05 -3.77 -25.41
N ALA A 283 56.90 -2.66 -26.16
CA ALA A 283 56.31 -1.43 -25.66
C ALA A 283 54.81 -1.59 -25.39
N LEU A 284 54.07 -2.21 -26.32
CA LEU A 284 52.65 -2.53 -26.14
C LEU A 284 52.42 -3.44 -24.94
N ASN A 285 53.21 -4.51 -24.81
CA ASN A 285 53.09 -5.44 -23.68
C ASN A 285 53.32 -4.71 -22.34
N LEU A 286 54.29 -3.78 -22.30
CA LEU A 286 54.52 -2.93 -21.13
C LEU A 286 53.35 -1.97 -20.84
N CYS A 287 52.80 -1.31 -21.86
CA CYS A 287 51.64 -0.42 -21.70
C CYS A 287 50.39 -1.18 -21.22
N TYR A 288 50.12 -2.37 -21.76
CA TYR A 288 49.04 -3.25 -21.30
C TYR A 288 49.26 -3.76 -19.88
N ALA A 289 50.49 -4.12 -19.53
CA ALA A 289 50.85 -4.55 -18.18
C ALA A 289 50.53 -3.46 -17.14
N ILE A 290 50.86 -2.20 -17.44
CA ILE A 290 50.55 -1.05 -16.58
C ILE A 290 49.04 -0.81 -16.51
N LEU A 291 48.31 -0.87 -17.64
CA LEU A 291 46.87 -0.64 -17.68
C LEU A 291 46.09 -1.68 -16.85
N PHE A 292 46.49 -2.96 -16.91
CA PHE A 292 45.84 -4.03 -16.15
C PHE A 292 46.45 -4.27 -14.76
N GLY A 293 47.40 -3.44 -14.33
CA GLY A 293 48.05 -3.58 -13.03
C GLY A 293 48.81 -4.90 -12.84
N ARG A 294 49.29 -5.52 -13.92
CA ARG A 294 50.07 -6.77 -13.88
C ARG A 294 51.55 -6.51 -14.08
N THR A 295 52.40 -7.18 -13.32
CA THR A 295 53.84 -7.15 -13.51
C THR A 295 54.25 -8.16 -14.57
N VAL A 296 54.63 -7.68 -15.76
CA VAL A 296 55.21 -8.51 -16.82
C VAL A 296 56.72 -8.28 -16.83
N SER A 297 57.50 -9.37 -16.94
CA SER A 297 58.94 -9.29 -17.14
C SER A 297 59.24 -8.79 -18.56
N SER A 298 59.17 -7.48 -18.74
CA SER A 298 59.56 -6.77 -19.96
C SER A 298 60.74 -5.83 -19.64
N LYS A 299 61.60 -5.59 -20.63
CA LYS A 299 62.72 -4.65 -20.46
C LYS A 299 62.17 -3.24 -20.30
N THR A 300 62.57 -2.54 -19.24
CA THR A 300 62.19 -1.15 -19.01
C THR A 300 62.96 -0.20 -19.95
N PRO A 301 62.35 0.93 -20.37
CA PRO A 301 63.03 1.91 -21.18
C PRO A 301 64.25 2.49 -20.44
N LYS A 302 65.35 2.63 -21.19
CA LYS A 302 66.64 3.14 -20.70
C LYS A 302 66.71 4.65 -20.74
N CYS A 303 66.02 5.30 -21.67
CA CYS A 303 66.06 6.75 -21.81
C CYS A 303 65.26 7.47 -20.71
N CYS A 304 65.75 8.62 -20.24
CA CYS A 304 65.07 9.42 -19.21
C CYS A 304 63.68 9.90 -19.66
N THR A 305 63.54 10.26 -20.94
CA THR A 305 62.27 10.69 -21.54
C THR A 305 61.23 9.57 -21.60
N GLY A 306 61.65 8.34 -21.93
CA GLY A 306 60.79 7.16 -21.92
C GLY A 306 60.31 6.78 -20.51
N ARG A 307 61.18 6.94 -19.50
CA ARG A 307 60.80 6.75 -18.09
C ARG A 307 59.77 7.78 -17.62
N PHE A 308 59.94 9.05 -18.01
CA PHE A 308 58.97 10.09 -17.70
C PHE A 308 57.61 9.82 -18.37
N LEU A 309 57.61 9.46 -19.67
CA LEU A 309 56.38 9.10 -20.38
C LEU A 309 55.69 7.87 -19.75
N MET A 310 56.47 6.88 -19.30
CA MET A 310 55.93 5.69 -18.62
C MET A 310 55.27 6.06 -17.28
N ASN A 311 55.86 6.98 -16.51
CA ASN A 311 55.25 7.48 -15.27
C ASN A 311 53.95 8.25 -15.56
N LEU A 312 53.91 9.09 -16.59
CA LEU A 312 52.67 9.77 -17.00
C LEU A 312 51.59 8.79 -17.45
N TRP A 313 51.96 7.75 -18.23
CA TRP A 313 51.04 6.68 -18.61
C TRP A 313 50.50 5.92 -17.40
N ALA A 314 51.35 5.66 -16.40
CA ALA A 314 50.93 5.01 -15.15
C ALA A 314 49.92 5.88 -14.37
N ILE A 315 50.14 7.19 -14.26
CA ILE A 315 49.18 8.11 -13.63
C ILE A 315 47.85 8.10 -14.40
N PHE A 316 47.90 8.16 -15.73
CA PHE A 316 46.68 8.07 -16.56
C PHE A 316 45.93 6.75 -16.33
N CYS A 317 46.62 5.61 -16.31
CA CYS A 317 46.00 4.31 -16.03
C CYS A 317 45.36 4.26 -14.63
N LEU A 318 46.01 4.81 -13.61
CA LEU A 318 45.45 4.90 -12.27
C LEU A 318 44.18 5.76 -12.22
N LEU A 319 44.14 6.88 -12.95
CA LEU A 319 42.95 7.73 -13.05
C LEU A 319 41.81 7.01 -13.75
N VAL A 320 42.08 6.32 -14.87
CA VAL A 320 41.08 5.53 -15.60
C VAL A 320 40.54 4.38 -14.75
N LEU A 321 41.42 3.65 -14.06
CA LEU A 321 41.02 2.56 -13.17
C LEU A 321 40.16 3.08 -12.02
N SER A 322 40.58 4.17 -11.37
CA SER A 322 39.81 4.81 -10.30
C SER A 322 38.41 5.23 -10.77
N SER A 323 38.31 5.93 -11.91
CA SER A 323 37.03 6.34 -12.49
C SER A 323 36.15 5.15 -12.87
N TYR A 324 36.72 4.10 -13.45
CA TYR A 324 35.99 2.87 -13.76
C TYR A 324 35.41 2.23 -12.50
N THR A 325 36.22 2.10 -11.43
CA THR A 325 35.77 1.51 -10.17
C THR A 325 34.68 2.36 -9.49
N ALA A 326 34.81 3.70 -9.52
CA ALA A 326 33.81 4.61 -8.97
C ALA A 326 32.48 4.53 -9.72
N ASN A 327 32.52 4.55 -11.06
CA ASN A 327 31.32 4.45 -11.89
C ASN A 327 30.67 3.07 -11.79
N LEU A 328 31.47 2.00 -11.69
CA LEU A 328 30.95 0.65 -11.48
C LEU A 328 30.23 0.55 -10.13
N ALA A 329 30.83 1.09 -9.05
CA ALA A 329 30.18 1.14 -7.75
C ALA A 329 28.87 1.95 -7.79
N ALA A 330 28.87 3.11 -8.46
CA ALA A 330 27.66 3.91 -8.63
C ALA A 330 26.55 3.16 -9.40
N VAL A 331 26.91 2.41 -10.45
CA VAL A 331 25.96 1.60 -11.23
C VAL A 331 25.47 0.38 -10.46
N MET A 332 26.31 -0.22 -9.61
CA MET A 332 25.92 -1.36 -8.76
C MET A 332 24.99 -0.96 -7.63
N VAL A 333 25.14 0.25 -7.08
CA VAL A 333 24.25 0.82 -6.06
C VAL A 333 22.95 1.34 -6.67
N GLY A 334 22.98 1.78 -7.93
CA GLY A 334 21.79 2.17 -8.66
C GLY A 334 20.91 0.97 -8.95
N ASP A 335 19.92 0.72 -8.10
CA ASP A 335 18.86 -0.26 -8.35
C ASP A 335 18.20 0.04 -9.69
N LYS A 336 18.56 -0.71 -10.73
CA LYS A 336 17.84 -0.69 -12.00
C LYS A 336 16.71 -1.70 -11.91
N THR A 337 15.64 -1.34 -11.22
CA THR A 337 14.36 -1.99 -11.45
C THR A 337 13.97 -1.65 -12.88
N PHE A 338 14.06 -2.64 -13.78
CA PHE A 338 13.57 -2.46 -15.14
C PHE A 338 12.05 -2.41 -15.07
N GLU A 339 11.49 -1.20 -15.13
CA GLU A 339 10.05 -1.03 -15.32
C GLU A 339 9.67 -1.68 -16.66
N GLU A 340 8.87 -2.75 -16.62
CA GLU A 340 8.42 -3.43 -17.84
C GLU A 340 7.51 -2.52 -18.69
N LEU A 341 6.97 -1.47 -18.09
CA LEU A 341 5.97 -0.58 -18.68
C LEU A 341 6.18 0.86 -18.22
N SER A 342 6.19 1.79 -19.17
CA SER A 342 6.35 3.22 -18.89
C SER A 342 5.06 3.93 -18.46
N GLY A 343 3.89 3.34 -18.74
CA GLY A 343 2.58 3.92 -18.44
C GLY A 343 1.50 3.54 -19.45
N ILE A 344 0.39 4.29 -19.46
CA ILE A 344 -0.80 3.99 -20.27
C ILE A 344 -0.59 4.08 -21.78
N HIS A 345 0.31 4.96 -22.23
CA HIS A 345 0.62 5.16 -23.65
C HIS A 345 1.75 4.27 -24.16
N ASP A 346 2.17 3.28 -23.36
CA ASP A 346 3.21 2.36 -23.76
C ASP A 346 2.75 1.53 -24.99
N PRO A 347 3.59 1.40 -26.04
CA PRO A 347 3.29 0.56 -27.19
C PRO A 347 2.91 -0.88 -26.81
N LYS A 348 3.38 -1.42 -25.68
CA LYS A 348 3.02 -2.76 -25.19
C LYS A 348 1.54 -2.90 -24.78
N LEU A 349 0.87 -1.81 -24.40
CA LEU A 349 -0.57 -1.82 -24.09
C LEU A 349 -1.41 -1.61 -25.35
N HIS A 350 -0.99 -0.68 -26.21
CA HIS A 350 -1.70 -0.37 -27.44
C HIS A 350 -1.57 -1.45 -28.51
N HIS A 351 -0.39 -2.07 -28.60
CA HIS A 351 -0.10 -3.18 -29.51
C HIS A 351 0.46 -4.35 -28.70
N PRO A 352 -0.41 -5.12 -28.02
CA PRO A 352 0.03 -6.21 -27.15
C PRO A 352 0.85 -7.22 -27.95
N SER A 353 2.13 -7.32 -27.61
CA SER A 353 3.01 -8.35 -28.13
C SER A 353 2.52 -9.73 -27.68
N ARG A 354 2.70 -10.77 -28.50
CA ARG A 354 2.28 -12.15 -28.19
C ARG A 354 2.94 -12.59 -26.88
N GLY A 355 2.24 -12.42 -25.75
CA GLY A 355 2.72 -12.76 -24.40
C GLY A 355 2.36 -11.76 -23.30
N PHE A 356 2.19 -10.46 -23.60
CA PHE A 356 1.87 -9.46 -22.57
C PHE A 356 0.35 -9.36 -22.35
N ARG A 357 -0.12 -9.70 -21.15
CA ARG A 357 -1.55 -9.65 -20.79
C ARG A 357 -1.77 -8.60 -19.73
N PHE A 358 -2.91 -7.92 -19.79
CA PHE A 358 -3.30 -6.96 -18.77
C PHE A 358 -4.81 -7.01 -18.55
N GLY A 359 -5.24 -6.58 -17.37
CA GLY A 359 -6.63 -6.69 -16.92
C GLY A 359 -7.04 -5.56 -15.99
N THR A 360 -8.33 -5.53 -15.67
CA THR A 360 -8.96 -4.64 -14.69
C THR A 360 -10.13 -5.39 -14.05
N VAL A 361 -10.72 -4.83 -12.99
CA VAL A 361 -11.96 -5.37 -12.40
C VAL A 361 -13.14 -5.05 -13.31
N TRP A 362 -13.97 -6.05 -13.59
CA TRP A 362 -15.21 -5.87 -14.36
C TRP A 362 -16.24 -5.06 -13.57
N GLU A 363 -17.02 -4.24 -14.26
CA GLU A 363 -18.04 -3.34 -13.72
C GLU A 363 -17.47 -2.27 -12.75
N SER A 364 -16.20 -1.91 -12.94
CA SER A 364 -15.49 -0.83 -12.23
C SER A 364 -15.45 0.48 -13.04
N SER A 365 -15.06 1.58 -12.38
CA SER A 365 -14.73 2.86 -13.04
C SER A 365 -13.60 2.70 -14.07
N ALA A 366 -12.59 1.90 -13.73
CA ALA A 366 -11.44 1.63 -14.60
C ALA A 366 -11.84 0.95 -15.92
N GLU A 367 -12.72 -0.07 -15.89
CA GLU A 367 -13.25 -0.69 -17.13
C GLU A 367 -13.99 0.35 -17.99
N GLU A 368 -14.85 1.16 -17.38
CA GLU A 368 -15.65 2.15 -18.09
C GLU A 368 -14.77 3.22 -18.75
N TYR A 369 -13.74 3.70 -18.04
CA TYR A 369 -12.78 4.63 -18.58
C TYR A 369 -12.01 4.03 -19.77
N ILE A 370 -11.50 2.81 -19.62
CA ILE A 370 -10.76 2.11 -20.67
C ILE A 370 -11.66 1.87 -21.89
N LYS A 371 -12.90 1.43 -21.69
CA LYS A 371 -13.88 1.21 -22.75
C LYS A 371 -14.16 2.49 -23.56
N LYS A 372 -14.22 3.65 -22.89
CA LYS A 372 -14.50 4.94 -23.53
C LYS A 372 -13.27 5.53 -24.23
N SER A 373 -12.11 5.49 -23.57
CA SER A 373 -10.89 6.16 -24.03
C SER A 373 -10.03 5.29 -24.94
N PHE A 374 -10.03 3.97 -24.73
CA PHE A 374 -9.17 3.00 -25.43
C PHE A 374 -9.96 1.73 -25.81
N PRO A 375 -10.86 1.80 -26.81
CA PRO A 375 -11.76 0.69 -27.15
C PRO A 375 -11.03 -0.59 -27.62
N GLU A 376 -9.93 -0.45 -28.36
CA GLU A 376 -9.09 -1.59 -28.79
C GLU A 376 -8.46 -2.31 -27.60
N MET A 377 -7.98 -1.54 -26.63
CA MET A 377 -7.40 -2.06 -25.38
C MET A 377 -8.46 -2.82 -24.57
N HIS A 378 -9.67 -2.27 -24.46
CA HIS A 378 -10.80 -2.92 -23.81
C HIS A 378 -11.20 -4.24 -24.49
N GLU A 379 -11.21 -4.28 -25.83
CA GLU A 379 -11.52 -5.51 -26.57
C GLU A 379 -10.45 -6.58 -26.35
N TYR A 380 -9.17 -6.19 -26.30
CA TYR A 380 -8.08 -7.10 -25.95
C TYR A 380 -8.25 -7.68 -24.54
N MET A 381 -8.53 -6.82 -23.55
CA MET A 381 -8.78 -7.22 -22.16
C MET A 381 -9.93 -8.20 -22.06
N ARG A 382 -11.04 -7.96 -22.77
CA ARG A 382 -12.20 -8.88 -22.78
C ARG A 382 -11.84 -10.30 -23.21
N ARG A 383 -10.88 -10.45 -24.12
CA ARG A 383 -10.48 -11.77 -24.64
C ARG A 383 -9.36 -12.43 -23.84
N HIS A 384 -8.51 -11.65 -23.17
CA HIS A 384 -7.25 -12.14 -22.58
C HIS A 384 -7.06 -11.80 -21.10
N SER A 385 -8.03 -11.16 -20.44
CA SER A 385 -7.99 -10.90 -19.00
C SER A 385 -8.01 -12.23 -18.24
N VAL A 386 -6.98 -12.46 -17.45
CA VAL A 386 -6.88 -13.61 -16.54
C VAL A 386 -6.44 -13.05 -15.19
N PRO A 387 -6.86 -13.62 -14.04
CA PRO A 387 -6.43 -13.14 -12.73
C PRO A 387 -4.90 -13.04 -12.56
N THR A 388 -4.13 -13.80 -13.33
CA THR A 388 -2.65 -13.82 -13.33
C THR A 388 -2.03 -12.97 -14.45
N THR A 389 -2.58 -11.80 -14.74
CA THR A 389 -2.01 -10.87 -15.73
C THR A 389 -0.76 -10.16 -15.20
N PRO A 390 0.32 -10.00 -15.99
CA PRO A 390 1.52 -9.29 -15.58
C PRO A 390 1.32 -7.78 -15.31
N ALA A 391 0.26 -7.17 -15.86
CA ALA A 391 -0.11 -5.79 -15.55
C ALA A 391 -1.60 -5.68 -15.20
N PHE A 392 -1.92 -4.82 -14.24
CA PHE A 392 -3.29 -4.63 -13.75
C PHE A 392 -3.62 -3.14 -13.62
N ILE A 393 -4.76 -2.72 -14.18
CA ILE A 393 -5.18 -1.32 -14.21
C ILE A 393 -6.35 -1.14 -13.24
N MET A 394 -6.19 -0.24 -12.28
CA MET A 394 -7.19 0.06 -11.24
C MET A 394 -6.90 1.42 -10.63
N ASP A 395 -7.75 1.87 -9.71
CA ASP A 395 -7.51 3.06 -8.89
C ASP A 395 -6.16 2.95 -8.17
N LYS A 396 -5.30 3.94 -8.41
CA LYS A 396 -3.96 4.06 -7.85
C LYS A 396 -3.98 3.95 -6.34
N SER A 397 -5.02 4.43 -5.68
CA SER A 397 -5.11 4.34 -4.23
C SER A 397 -5.19 2.90 -3.70
N LEU A 398 -5.95 2.05 -4.39
CA LEU A 398 -6.02 0.63 -4.07
C LEU A 398 -4.69 -0.05 -4.44
N LEU A 399 -4.13 0.28 -5.60
CA LEU A 399 -2.87 -0.31 -6.06
C LEU A 399 -1.68 0.02 -5.15
N ASP A 400 -1.55 1.28 -4.73
CA ASP A 400 -0.49 1.70 -3.84
C ASP A 400 -0.62 1.03 -2.47
N TYR A 401 -1.86 0.78 -1.99
CA TYR A 401 -2.08 0.02 -0.75
C TYR A 401 -1.58 -1.42 -0.91
N GLU A 402 -1.93 -2.10 -2.00
CA GLU A 402 -1.45 -3.46 -2.31
C GLU A 402 0.09 -3.53 -2.41
N VAL A 403 0.72 -2.54 -3.08
CA VAL A 403 2.19 -2.41 -3.11
C VAL A 403 2.77 -2.22 -1.71
N SER A 404 2.08 -1.46 -0.85
CA SER A 404 2.57 -1.18 0.49
C SER A 404 2.48 -2.37 1.43
N ILE A 405 1.53 -3.29 1.23
CA ILE A 405 1.36 -4.48 2.07
C ILE A 405 2.18 -5.67 1.57
N ASP A 406 2.56 -5.70 0.29
CA ASP A 406 3.38 -6.75 -0.32
C ASP A 406 4.61 -7.09 0.56
N SER A 407 4.72 -8.36 0.97
CA SER A 407 5.83 -8.84 1.78
C SER A 407 7.11 -9.00 0.97
N ASP A 408 6.96 -9.32 -0.32
CA ASP A 408 8.07 -9.61 -1.22
C ASP A 408 8.63 -8.34 -1.88
N CYS A 409 7.91 -7.21 -1.79
CA CYS A 409 8.24 -5.96 -2.45
C CYS A 409 8.53 -6.12 -3.95
N LYS A 410 7.76 -7.01 -4.60
CA LYS A 410 7.82 -7.28 -6.03
C LYS A 410 6.74 -6.54 -6.80
N LEU A 411 5.77 -5.95 -6.14
CA LEU A 411 4.75 -5.13 -6.78
C LEU A 411 5.19 -3.67 -6.85
N LEU A 412 4.94 -3.01 -7.99
CA LEU A 412 5.10 -1.57 -8.13
C LEU A 412 4.00 -0.96 -8.98
N THR A 413 3.67 0.30 -8.69
CA THR A 413 2.86 1.13 -9.56
C THR A 413 3.76 1.84 -10.57
N VAL A 414 3.40 1.77 -11.85
CA VAL A 414 4.18 2.34 -12.97
C VAL A 414 3.43 3.42 -13.72
N GLY A 415 4.22 4.34 -14.29
CA GLY A 415 3.72 5.44 -15.10
C GLY A 415 3.12 6.58 -14.32
N LYS A 416 2.78 7.64 -15.06
CA LYS A 416 2.09 8.81 -14.48
C LYS A 416 0.62 8.45 -14.23
N PRO A 417 0.05 8.85 -13.09
CA PRO A 417 -1.38 8.67 -12.87
C PRO A 417 -2.18 9.38 -13.95
N PHE A 418 -3.27 8.75 -14.39
CA PHE A 418 -4.16 9.28 -15.43
C PHE A 418 -5.61 9.14 -14.96
N ALA A 419 -6.53 9.88 -15.59
CA ALA A 419 -7.94 9.92 -15.17
C ALA A 419 -8.08 10.23 -13.67
N ILE A 420 -7.87 11.49 -13.29
CA ILE A 420 -8.05 11.93 -11.90
C ILE A 420 -9.53 11.78 -11.54
N GLU A 421 -9.81 11.04 -10.48
CA GLU A 421 -11.14 10.74 -9.96
C GLU A 421 -11.22 11.14 -8.49
N GLY A 422 -12.44 11.32 -7.99
CA GLY A 422 -12.70 11.52 -6.58
C GLY A 422 -13.62 10.42 -6.08
N TYR A 423 -13.40 9.94 -4.86
CA TYR A 423 -14.39 9.13 -4.15
C TYR A 423 -15.39 10.05 -3.47
N GLY A 424 -16.67 9.78 -3.71
CA GLY A 424 -17.78 10.50 -3.11
C GLY A 424 -18.77 9.54 -2.48
N ILE A 425 -19.61 10.05 -1.59
CA ILE A 425 -20.74 9.30 -1.05
C ILE A 425 -21.86 9.33 -2.10
N GLY A 426 -22.38 8.16 -2.46
CA GLY A 426 -23.47 8.02 -3.41
C GLY A 426 -24.82 8.16 -2.72
N LEU A 427 -25.74 8.92 -3.32
CA LEU A 427 -27.09 9.16 -2.84
C LEU A 427 -28.09 8.98 -3.98
N PRO A 428 -29.36 8.62 -3.68
CA PRO A 428 -30.42 8.64 -4.68
C PRO A 428 -30.54 10.02 -5.34
N GLN A 429 -30.96 10.05 -6.59
CA GLN A 429 -31.08 11.28 -7.36
C GLN A 429 -32.03 12.27 -6.68
N ASN A 430 -31.63 13.54 -6.61
CA ASN A 430 -32.33 14.64 -5.93
C ASN A 430 -32.49 14.44 -4.42
N SER A 431 -31.58 13.73 -3.76
CA SER A 431 -31.62 13.56 -2.31
C SER A 431 -31.39 14.90 -1.58
N PRO A 432 -32.22 15.25 -0.57
CA PRO A 432 -32.03 16.47 0.22
C PRO A 432 -30.77 16.41 1.09
N LEU A 433 -30.19 15.22 1.29
CA LEU A 433 -28.98 15.03 2.09
C LEU A 433 -27.70 15.41 1.34
N THR A 434 -27.73 15.45 0.01
CA THR A 434 -26.54 15.65 -0.82
C THR A 434 -25.80 16.95 -0.50
N SER A 435 -26.52 18.06 -0.37
CA SER A 435 -25.92 19.37 -0.03
C SER A 435 -25.36 19.39 1.38
N ASN A 436 -26.12 18.87 2.35
CA ASN A 436 -25.74 18.91 3.76
C ASN A 436 -24.50 18.04 4.02
N ILE A 437 -24.48 16.81 3.50
CA ILE A 437 -23.31 15.92 3.62
C ILE A 437 -22.10 16.54 2.93
N SER A 438 -22.27 17.14 1.74
CA SER A 438 -21.17 17.80 1.03
C SER A 438 -20.56 18.97 1.83
N GLU A 439 -21.39 19.69 2.59
CA GLU A 439 -20.91 20.74 3.50
C GLU A 439 -20.09 20.15 4.65
N PHE A 440 -20.56 19.08 5.29
CA PHE A 440 -19.81 18.38 6.34
C PHE A 440 -18.48 17.80 5.84
N ILE A 441 -18.47 17.16 4.67
CA ILE A 441 -17.23 16.68 4.05
C ILE A 441 -16.25 17.84 3.82
N SER A 442 -16.74 18.99 3.38
CA SER A 442 -15.90 20.19 3.19
C SER A 442 -15.34 20.69 4.53
N ARG A 443 -16.16 20.69 5.60
CA ARG A 443 -15.72 21.03 6.96
C ARG A 443 -14.66 20.05 7.47
N TYR A 444 -14.83 18.74 7.26
CA TYR A 444 -13.84 17.72 7.66
C TYR A 444 -12.51 17.84 6.95
N LYS A 445 -12.52 18.27 5.68
CA LYS A 445 -11.28 18.62 4.97
C LYS A 445 -10.63 19.84 5.61
N SER A 446 -11.40 20.90 5.88
CA SER A 446 -10.87 22.13 6.45
C SER A 446 -10.34 21.97 7.88
N SER A 447 -10.92 21.05 8.66
CA SER A 447 -10.50 20.76 10.04
C SER A 447 -9.34 19.77 10.14
N GLY A 448 -8.92 19.15 9.02
CA GLY A 448 -7.87 18.12 8.99
C GLY A 448 -8.33 16.73 9.44
N PHE A 449 -9.64 16.50 9.66
CA PHE A 449 -10.15 15.17 10.02
C PHE A 449 -9.92 14.13 8.91
N ILE A 450 -10.09 14.54 7.65
CA ILE A 450 -9.81 13.68 6.48
C ILE A 450 -8.34 13.26 6.42
N ASP A 451 -7.42 14.15 6.81
CA ASP A 451 -5.98 13.86 6.87
C ASP A 451 -5.66 12.88 8.01
N LEU A 452 -6.31 13.02 9.16
CA LEU A 452 -6.19 12.06 10.27
C LEU A 452 -6.66 10.66 9.88
N LEU A 453 -7.78 10.54 9.16
CA LEU A 453 -8.26 9.26 8.63
C LEU A 453 -7.28 8.68 7.60
N HIS A 454 -6.69 9.54 6.76
CA HIS A 454 -5.70 9.12 5.78
C HIS A 454 -4.46 8.55 6.47
N ASP A 455 -3.93 9.23 7.49
CA ASP A 455 -2.77 8.75 8.25
C ASP A 455 -3.06 7.48 9.06
N LYS A 456 -4.29 7.30 9.55
CA LYS A 456 -4.70 6.11 10.29
C LYS A 456 -4.76 4.86 9.40
N TRP A 457 -5.41 4.96 8.24
CA TRP A 457 -5.76 3.80 7.42
C TRP A 457 -4.88 3.62 6.19
N TYR A 458 -4.35 4.70 5.64
CA TYR A 458 -3.71 4.72 4.33
C TYR A 458 -2.20 5.00 4.39
N LYS A 459 -1.62 5.21 5.59
CA LYS A 459 -0.18 5.48 5.74
C LYS A 459 0.67 4.32 5.23
N MET A 460 1.17 4.48 4.02
CA MET A 460 2.01 3.51 3.32
C MET A 460 3.40 3.49 3.93
N VAL A 461 3.89 2.30 4.26
CA VAL A 461 5.31 2.07 4.52
C VAL A 461 5.92 1.60 3.20
N PRO A 462 6.76 2.42 2.53
CA PRO A 462 7.36 2.03 1.26
C PRO A 462 8.17 0.74 1.41
N CYS A 463 7.93 -0.18 0.49
CA CYS A 463 8.77 -1.35 0.27
C CYS A 463 10.21 -0.88 0.00
N GLY A 464 11.16 -1.29 0.86
CA GLY A 464 12.53 -0.79 0.91
C GLY A 464 12.92 -0.10 2.23
N LYS A 465 11.96 0.45 2.98
CA LYS A 465 12.19 0.93 4.36
C LYS A 465 11.86 -0.10 5.44
N ARG A 466 11.27 -1.24 5.07
CA ARG A 466 10.89 -2.35 5.98
C ARG A 466 12.09 -3.11 6.57
N VAL A 467 13.31 -2.89 6.07
CA VAL A 467 14.52 -3.61 6.53
C VAL A 467 14.94 -3.24 7.97
N PHE A 468 14.32 -2.24 8.62
CA PHE A 468 14.71 -1.79 9.96
C PHE A 468 13.63 -1.88 11.05
N ALA A 469 12.49 -2.53 10.81
CA ALA A 469 11.39 -2.56 11.79
C ALA A 469 11.13 -3.95 12.42
N VAL A 470 11.98 -4.96 12.18
CA VAL A 470 11.81 -6.32 12.72
C VAL A 470 12.89 -6.68 13.76
N THR A 471 13.66 -5.71 14.23
CA THR A 471 14.59 -5.91 15.35
C THR A 471 14.48 -4.76 16.34
N GLU A 472 13.44 -4.78 17.17
CA GLU A 472 13.49 -4.34 18.57
C GLU A 472 12.37 -4.99 19.38
#